data_AF-A0A8T2XUW3-F1
#
_entry.id   AF-A0A8T2XUW3-F1
#
_cell.length_a   1.000
_cell.length_b   1.000
_cell.length_c   1.000
_cell.angle_alpha   90.00
_cell.angle_beta   90.00
_cell.angle_gamma   90.00
#
_symmetry.space_group_name_H-M   'P 1'
#
loop_
_entity.id
_entity.type
_entity.pdbx_description
1 polymer ?
#
loop_
_entity_poly.entity_id
_entity_poly.type
_entity_poly.pdbx_seq_one_letter_code
_entity_poly.pdbx_strand_id
1 'polypeptide(L)'
;MEVVRSESGVRSEKIAPPVATVIARTKRFQVWFIRVCSSILLWTCLVQLLTVGELWHPSFMANTTVSIVKPPHHPPPLLPLRNYTSNGYLKVSCNGGLNQMRSAICDMVAVARLLNLTLVVPELDKTSFWADNSTFEEIFDVKHFIDSLRDEVRIVRRLPKRFNRKYGYRVFEMPPVSWSQEKYYLQQILPLFSKQKVLHFNKTDARLANNGISIDLQKVRCRVNFQALKFTPEIESLGYKLVRILQERGPFVALHLRYEMDMLAFLGCTHGCTKEEAKELKRLRYAYPWWREKEIVSKERRSQGLCPLTPEETALILLALGFDKDTQIYIAAGEIYGSERRLAVLRAAYPRIVSY
;
A
#
# COMPACT_ATOMS: atom_id res chain seq x y z
N MET A 1 4.15 80.63 7.27
CA MET A 1 3.93 81.90 6.56
C MET A 1 3.28 81.56 5.25
N GLU A 2 2.11 82.13 5.04
CA GLU A 2 1.20 82.05 3.91
C GLU A 2 1.85 82.39 2.55
N VAL A 3 1.24 81.87 1.45
CA VAL A 3 0.93 82.62 0.19
C VAL A 3 2.14 82.90 -0.74
N VAL A 4 2.10 82.90 -2.09
CA VAL A 4 1.08 82.67 -3.13
C VAL A 4 1.78 82.52 -4.50
N ARG A 5 1.08 81.81 -5.38
CA ARG A 5 1.02 81.82 -6.86
C ARG A 5 1.47 83.12 -7.56
N SER A 6 2.10 83.03 -8.74
CA SER A 6 1.65 83.78 -9.93
C SER A 6 2.35 83.35 -11.22
N GLU A 7 1.58 83.45 -12.30
CA GLU A 7 1.81 83.06 -13.69
C GLU A 7 2.80 83.97 -14.43
N SER A 8 3.36 83.47 -15.54
CA SER A 8 3.14 84.02 -16.90
C SER A 8 4.07 83.35 -17.90
N GLY A 9 3.50 82.93 -19.04
CA GLY A 9 4.24 82.37 -20.16
C GLY A 9 4.77 83.46 -21.11
N VAL A 10 5.62 83.05 -22.06
CA VAL A 10 5.61 83.44 -23.48
C VAL A 10 6.60 82.53 -24.24
N ARG A 11 6.18 82.16 -25.45
CA ARG A 11 6.71 81.17 -26.40
C ARG A 11 7.85 81.74 -27.26
N SER A 12 8.82 80.90 -27.64
CA SER A 12 9.52 81.04 -28.93
C SER A 12 10.07 79.68 -29.40
N GLU A 13 9.73 79.32 -30.63
CA GLU A 13 9.98 78.04 -31.29
C GLU A 13 11.44 77.87 -31.75
N LYS A 14 11.95 76.63 -31.68
CA LYS A 14 13.07 76.17 -32.53
C LYS A 14 12.69 74.84 -33.20
N ILE A 15 12.93 74.83 -34.50
CA ILE A 15 12.57 73.81 -35.51
C ILE A 15 13.36 72.51 -35.31
N ALA A 16 12.70 71.38 -35.55
CA ALA A 16 13.21 70.00 -35.43
C ALA A 16 14.05 69.53 -36.65
N PRO A 17 14.99 68.57 -36.48
CA PRO A 17 15.64 67.87 -37.58
C PRO A 17 14.82 66.63 -38.02
N PRO A 18 15.13 66.00 -39.17
CA PRO A 18 14.13 65.40 -40.05
C PRO A 18 13.66 63.99 -39.66
N VAL A 19 12.41 63.73 -40.00
CA VAL A 19 11.59 62.52 -39.73
C VAL A 19 12.15 61.21 -40.34
N ALA A 20 13.09 61.27 -41.28
CA ALA A 20 13.55 60.10 -42.03
C ALA A 20 14.39 59.11 -41.18
N THR A 21 15.21 59.58 -40.24
CA THR A 21 16.09 58.72 -39.43
C THR A 21 15.34 57.96 -38.33
N VAL A 22 14.19 58.47 -37.89
CA VAL A 22 13.37 57.86 -36.83
C VAL A 22 12.55 56.69 -37.38
N ILE A 23 12.01 56.79 -38.60
CA ILE A 23 11.17 55.74 -39.22
C ILE A 23 11.97 54.48 -39.57
N ALA A 24 13.22 54.62 -40.02
CA ALA A 24 14.07 53.46 -40.34
C ALA A 24 14.47 52.67 -39.09
N ARG A 25 14.64 53.35 -37.95
CA ARG A 25 14.97 52.72 -36.65
C ARG A 25 13.79 51.95 -36.09
N THR A 26 12.58 52.51 -36.10
CA THR A 26 11.37 51.82 -35.62
C THR A 26 10.99 50.60 -36.44
N LYS A 27 11.13 50.64 -37.78
CA LYS A 27 10.90 49.45 -38.63
C LYS A 27 11.90 48.33 -38.35
N ARG A 28 13.19 48.63 -38.12
CA ARG A 28 14.19 47.62 -37.75
C ARG A 28 13.91 47.00 -36.38
N PHE A 29 13.52 47.80 -35.39
CA PHE A 29 13.15 47.29 -34.07
C PHE A 29 11.88 46.43 -34.10
N GLN A 30 10.86 46.81 -34.88
CA GLN A 30 9.68 45.98 -35.06
C GLN A 30 9.98 44.65 -35.75
N VAL A 31 10.81 44.65 -36.81
CA VAL A 31 11.22 43.41 -37.49
C VAL A 31 12.06 42.53 -36.55
N TRP A 32 12.93 43.12 -35.73
CA TRP A 32 13.72 42.37 -34.76
C TRP A 32 12.84 41.79 -33.64
N PHE A 33 11.89 42.58 -33.14
CA PHE A 33 10.92 42.13 -32.14
C PHE A 33 10.04 40.98 -32.66
N ILE A 34 9.51 41.10 -33.88
CA ILE A 34 8.74 40.03 -34.51
C ILE A 34 9.59 38.77 -34.68
N ARG A 35 10.85 38.89 -35.14
CA ARG A 35 11.75 37.73 -35.27
C ARG A 35 12.03 37.05 -33.93
N VAL A 36 12.22 37.82 -32.86
CA VAL A 36 12.43 37.26 -31.52
C VAL A 36 11.17 36.58 -31.01
N CYS A 37 10.01 37.22 -31.11
CA CYS A 37 8.73 36.62 -30.68
C CYS A 37 8.39 35.35 -31.49
N SER A 38 8.58 35.36 -32.81
CA SER A 38 8.37 34.17 -33.66
C SER A 38 9.36 33.06 -33.31
N SER A 39 10.62 33.39 -33.01
CA SER A 39 11.63 32.39 -32.62
C SER A 39 11.31 31.78 -31.25
N ILE A 40 10.83 32.57 -30.29
CA ILE A 40 10.38 32.09 -28.97
C ILE A 40 9.16 31.18 -29.15
N LEU A 41 8.16 31.59 -29.93
CA LEU A 41 6.97 30.78 -30.19
C LEU A 41 7.31 29.45 -30.87
N LEU A 42 8.18 29.47 -31.87
CA LEU A 42 8.66 28.25 -32.54
C LEU A 42 9.42 27.34 -31.58
N TRP A 43 10.27 27.90 -30.72
CA TRP A 43 10.99 27.13 -29.70
C TRP A 43 10.05 26.55 -28.64
N THR A 44 9.06 27.31 -28.18
CA THR A 44 8.05 26.78 -27.23
C THR A 44 7.22 25.68 -27.86
N CYS A 45 6.87 25.81 -29.15
CA CYS A 45 6.11 24.80 -29.87
C CYS A 45 6.96 23.54 -30.11
N LEU A 46 8.26 23.70 -30.43
CA LEU A 46 9.20 22.59 -30.57
C LEU A 46 9.43 21.86 -29.25
N VAL A 47 9.59 22.59 -28.15
CA VAL A 47 9.73 21.99 -26.80
C VAL A 47 8.45 21.28 -26.41
N GLN A 48 7.27 21.87 -26.66
CA GLN A 48 5.99 21.20 -26.42
C GLN A 48 5.85 19.93 -27.27
N LEU A 49 6.22 19.97 -28.56
CA LEU A 49 6.21 18.80 -29.44
C LEU A 49 7.20 17.72 -29.00
N LEU A 50 8.37 18.09 -28.48
CA LEU A 50 9.34 17.14 -27.92
C LEU A 50 8.83 16.53 -26.60
N THR A 51 8.23 17.33 -25.71
CA THR A 51 7.63 16.81 -24.46
C THR A 51 6.40 15.94 -24.71
N VAL A 52 5.60 16.23 -25.74
CA VAL A 52 4.50 15.39 -26.19
C VAL A 52 5.04 14.15 -26.92
N GLY A 53 6.13 14.28 -27.68
CA GLY A 53 6.83 13.16 -28.32
C GLY A 53 7.44 12.17 -27.32
N GLU A 54 7.94 12.65 -26.19
CA GLU A 54 8.38 11.79 -25.07
C GLU A 54 7.18 11.11 -24.37
N LEU A 55 6.00 11.74 -24.33
CA LEU A 55 4.74 11.12 -23.87
C LEU A 55 4.15 10.14 -24.91
N TRP A 56 4.42 10.35 -26.19
CA TRP A 56 4.00 9.55 -27.34
C TRP A 56 5.16 8.72 -27.88
N HIS A 57 5.94 8.08 -27.01
CA HIS A 57 6.49 6.78 -27.39
C HIS A 57 5.32 5.80 -27.43
N PRO A 58 4.83 5.38 -28.61
CA PRO A 58 3.88 4.29 -28.68
C PRO A 58 4.63 3.07 -28.13
N SER A 59 3.92 2.30 -27.34
CA SER A 59 4.31 1.04 -26.72
C SER A 59 4.59 -0.05 -27.79
N PHE A 60 5.50 0.22 -28.73
CA PHE A 60 5.76 -0.64 -29.88
C PHE A 60 6.83 -1.72 -29.61
N MET A 61 7.26 -1.88 -28.36
CA MET A 61 8.11 -2.98 -27.90
C MET A 61 7.61 -3.50 -26.55
N ALA A 62 6.36 -3.94 -26.50
CA ALA A 62 5.86 -4.74 -25.38
C ALA A 62 4.85 -5.81 -25.82
N ASN A 63 5.06 -6.43 -26.99
CA ASN A 63 4.70 -7.85 -27.15
C ASN A 63 5.76 -8.71 -26.47
N THR A 64 6.01 -8.44 -25.19
CA THR A 64 6.65 -9.42 -24.33
C THR A 64 5.52 -10.35 -23.97
N THR A 65 5.37 -11.44 -24.72
CA THR A 65 4.83 -12.66 -24.14
C THR A 65 5.57 -12.85 -22.83
N VAL A 66 4.91 -12.64 -21.69
CA VAL A 66 5.41 -13.10 -20.41
C VAL A 66 5.35 -14.62 -20.49
N SER A 67 6.33 -15.20 -21.17
CA SER A 67 6.69 -16.58 -20.95
C SER A 67 7.05 -16.61 -19.48
N ILE A 68 6.18 -17.21 -18.68
CA ILE A 68 6.51 -17.68 -17.35
C ILE A 68 7.67 -18.64 -17.58
N VAL A 69 8.90 -18.12 -17.54
CA VAL A 69 10.10 -18.94 -17.45
C VAL A 69 9.93 -19.62 -16.11
N LYS A 70 9.49 -20.89 -16.14
CA LYS A 70 9.58 -21.77 -14.98
C LYS A 70 11.04 -21.66 -14.51
N PRO A 71 11.31 -21.15 -13.30
CA PRO A 71 12.68 -21.14 -12.81
C PRO A 71 13.21 -22.58 -12.88
N PRO A 72 14.48 -22.79 -13.25
CA PRO A 72 15.05 -24.12 -13.33
C PRO A 72 14.76 -24.88 -12.03
N HIS A 73 14.29 -26.13 -12.17
CA HIS A 73 13.90 -27.02 -11.07
C HIS A 73 15.07 -27.47 -10.16
N HIS A 74 16.20 -26.77 -10.19
CA HIS A 74 17.30 -27.01 -9.28
C HIS A 74 17.07 -26.18 -8.02
N PRO A 75 16.85 -26.80 -6.84
CA PRO A 75 16.88 -26.05 -5.60
C PRO A 75 18.22 -25.30 -5.53
N PRO A 76 18.23 -24.01 -5.16
CA PRO A 76 19.47 -23.28 -4.93
C PRO A 76 20.38 -24.12 -4.03
N PRO A 77 21.71 -24.14 -4.29
CA PRO A 77 22.64 -24.82 -3.40
C PRO A 77 22.33 -24.43 -1.96
N LEU A 78 22.12 -25.41 -1.09
CA LEU A 78 21.82 -25.14 0.31
C LEU A 78 23.00 -24.36 0.88
N LEU A 79 22.78 -23.07 1.16
CA LEU A 79 23.80 -22.22 1.76
C LEU A 79 24.34 -22.90 3.03
N PRO A 80 25.66 -22.80 3.28
CA PRO A 80 26.29 -23.42 4.44
C PRO A 80 25.54 -23.03 5.72
N LEU A 81 25.44 -24.00 6.63
CA LEU A 81 24.69 -23.82 7.88
C LEU A 81 25.26 -22.62 8.63
N ARG A 82 24.43 -21.59 8.85
CA ARG A 82 24.83 -20.41 9.63
C ARG A 82 25.31 -20.87 11.01
N ASN A 83 26.52 -20.47 11.40
CA ASN A 83 26.97 -20.64 12.79
C ASN A 83 26.11 -19.72 13.67
N TYR A 84 25.17 -20.34 14.38
CA TYR A 84 24.02 -19.65 14.96
C TYR A 84 23.94 -19.93 16.46
N THR A 85 24.27 -18.92 17.26
CA THR A 85 24.06 -18.91 18.71
C THR A 85 22.85 -18.05 19.03
N SER A 86 21.78 -18.63 19.56
CA SER A 86 20.54 -17.91 19.85
C SER A 86 20.54 -17.26 21.23
N ASN A 87 20.00 -16.04 21.33
CA ASN A 87 19.77 -15.40 22.62
C ASN A 87 18.54 -15.98 23.37
N GLY A 88 17.60 -16.61 22.67
CA GLY A 88 16.38 -17.18 23.25
C GLY A 88 15.33 -17.52 22.20
N TYR A 89 14.15 -17.94 22.64
CA TYR A 89 13.02 -18.27 21.76
C TYR A 89 11.97 -17.17 21.77
N LEU A 90 11.60 -16.70 20.59
CA LEU A 90 10.49 -15.77 20.42
C LEU A 90 9.26 -16.51 19.92
N LYS A 91 8.20 -16.51 20.72
CA LYS A 91 6.87 -16.94 20.32
C LYS A 91 6.04 -15.70 19.97
N VAL A 92 5.22 -15.75 18.93
CA VAL A 92 4.41 -14.61 18.50
C VAL A 92 2.98 -15.04 18.19
N SER A 93 2.02 -14.24 18.66
CA SER A 93 0.61 -14.32 18.25
C SER A 93 0.27 -13.05 17.48
N CYS A 94 -0.03 -13.22 16.19
CA CYS A 94 -0.32 -12.13 15.27
C CYS A 94 -1.83 -11.87 15.28
N ASN A 95 -2.20 -10.64 15.66
CA ASN A 95 -3.59 -10.21 15.78
C ASN A 95 -4.02 -9.26 14.65
N GLY A 96 -5.34 -9.15 14.47
CA GLY A 96 -5.94 -8.34 13.40
C GLY A 96 -6.30 -9.15 12.16
N GLY A 97 -6.59 -8.47 11.06
CA GLY A 97 -6.96 -9.13 9.79
C GLY A 97 -5.76 -9.77 9.11
N LEU A 98 -5.97 -10.67 8.16
CA LEU A 98 -4.88 -11.44 7.51
C LEU A 98 -3.72 -10.56 7.00
N ASN A 99 -4.01 -9.41 6.37
CA ASN A 99 -2.98 -8.48 5.91
C ASN A 99 -2.21 -7.77 7.04
N GLN A 100 -2.88 -7.53 8.18
CA GLN A 100 -2.24 -6.99 9.38
C GLN A 100 -1.36 -8.06 10.02
N MET A 101 -1.85 -9.29 10.12
CA MET A 101 -1.06 -10.44 10.58
C MET A 101 0.16 -10.66 9.68
N ARG A 102 0.03 -10.54 8.35
CA ARG A 102 1.14 -10.63 7.40
C ARG A 102 2.23 -9.61 7.72
N SER A 103 1.84 -8.35 7.90
CA SER A 103 2.76 -7.27 8.30
C SER A 103 3.41 -7.54 9.66
N ALA A 104 2.63 -8.03 10.62
CA ALA A 104 3.13 -8.38 11.95
C ALA A 104 4.17 -9.51 11.89
N ILE A 105 3.96 -10.55 11.07
CA ILE A 105 4.94 -11.62 10.87
C ILE A 105 6.25 -11.05 10.30
N CYS A 106 6.17 -10.12 9.34
CA CYS A 106 7.33 -9.45 8.77
C CYS A 106 8.13 -8.70 9.84
N ASP A 107 7.44 -7.94 10.69
CA ASP A 107 8.05 -7.22 11.81
C ASP A 107 8.72 -8.19 12.79
N MET A 108 8.05 -9.29 13.15
CA MET A 108 8.55 -10.22 14.16
C MET A 108 9.73 -11.06 13.66
N VAL A 109 9.78 -11.39 12.37
CA VAL A 109 10.98 -11.98 11.75
C VAL A 109 12.15 -10.98 11.79
N ALA A 110 11.90 -9.72 11.46
CA ALA A 110 12.93 -8.68 11.52
C ALA A 110 13.43 -8.45 12.97
N VAL A 111 12.54 -8.45 13.96
CA VAL A 111 12.91 -8.36 15.38
C VAL A 111 13.71 -9.60 15.81
N ALA A 112 13.30 -10.81 15.41
CA ALA A 112 14.05 -12.03 15.71
C ALA A 112 15.45 -12.00 15.07
N ARG A 113 15.58 -11.44 13.87
CA ARG A 113 16.87 -11.22 13.19
C ARG A 113 17.75 -10.22 13.95
N LEU A 114 17.19 -9.08 14.34
CA LEU A 114 17.87 -8.00 15.06
C LEU A 114 18.43 -8.48 16.40
N LEU A 115 17.63 -9.25 17.12
CA LEU A 115 17.95 -9.73 18.46
C LEU A 115 18.64 -11.10 18.47
N ASN A 116 18.90 -11.67 17.30
CA ASN A 116 19.51 -13.00 17.12
C ASN A 116 18.75 -14.10 17.92
N LEU A 117 17.42 -14.13 17.77
CA LEU A 117 16.49 -15.03 18.45
C LEU A 117 16.06 -16.19 17.54
N THR A 118 15.69 -17.31 18.16
CA THR A 118 15.05 -18.42 17.46
C THR A 118 13.56 -18.12 17.42
N LEU A 119 13.01 -17.90 16.23
CA LEU A 119 11.59 -17.65 16.06
C LEU A 119 10.84 -18.99 16.07
N VAL A 120 9.74 -19.05 16.81
CA VAL A 120 8.76 -20.13 16.67
C VAL A 120 7.77 -19.73 15.57
N VAL A 121 7.37 -20.68 14.71
CA VAL A 121 6.35 -20.43 13.68
C VAL A 121 5.18 -19.62 14.28
N PRO A 122 4.82 -18.46 13.68
CA PRO A 122 3.79 -17.58 14.23
C PRO A 122 2.44 -18.25 14.44
N GLU A 123 1.74 -17.86 15.50
CA GLU A 123 0.34 -18.22 15.71
C GLU A 123 -0.55 -17.10 15.15
N LEU A 124 -1.57 -17.47 14.37
CA LEU A 124 -2.56 -16.52 13.85
C LEU A 124 -3.69 -16.35 14.86
N ASP A 125 -4.23 -15.14 14.95
CA ASP A 125 -5.35 -14.82 15.82
C ASP A 125 -6.65 -15.43 15.32
N LYS A 126 -7.29 -16.20 16.20
CA LYS A 126 -8.56 -16.90 15.96
C LYS A 126 -9.74 -16.26 16.67
N THR A 127 -9.50 -15.14 17.36
CA THR A 127 -10.46 -14.46 18.24
C THR A 127 -10.82 -13.06 17.74
N SER A 128 -10.29 -12.66 16.58
CA SER A 128 -10.58 -11.37 15.94
C SER A 128 -12.00 -11.30 15.38
N PHE A 129 -12.39 -10.11 14.92
CA PHE A 129 -13.70 -9.85 14.27
C PHE A 129 -14.02 -10.85 13.14
N TRP A 130 -13.01 -11.24 12.35
CA TRP A 130 -13.21 -12.15 11.22
C TRP A 130 -13.36 -13.63 11.63
N ALA A 131 -13.05 -13.97 12.89
CA ALA A 131 -13.24 -15.29 13.50
C ALA A 131 -12.71 -16.48 12.67
N ASP A 132 -11.68 -16.25 11.84
CA ASP A 132 -11.03 -17.29 11.05
C ASP A 132 -10.26 -18.24 11.98
N ASN A 133 -10.58 -19.54 11.90
CA ASN A 133 -9.97 -20.57 12.74
C ASN A 133 -8.71 -21.20 12.13
N SER A 134 -8.33 -20.77 10.92
CA SER A 134 -7.17 -21.26 10.19
C SER A 134 -5.88 -21.05 10.97
N THR A 135 -5.00 -22.01 10.87
CA THR A 135 -3.64 -21.97 11.41
C THR A 135 -2.67 -21.40 10.39
N PHE A 136 -1.47 -21.04 10.86
CA PHE A 136 -0.40 -20.61 9.95
C PHE A 136 -0.10 -21.66 8.88
N GLU A 137 -0.12 -22.95 9.22
CA GLU A 137 0.23 -24.05 8.31
C GLU A 137 -0.87 -24.41 7.31
N GLU A 138 -2.12 -24.01 7.56
CA GLU A 138 -3.22 -24.13 6.61
C GLU A 138 -3.21 -23.01 5.56
N ILE A 139 -2.64 -21.84 5.90
CA ILE A 139 -2.56 -20.68 4.99
C ILE A 139 -1.21 -20.61 4.27
N PHE A 140 -0.10 -20.78 4.98
CA PHE A 140 1.25 -20.59 4.46
C PHE A 140 2.08 -21.88 4.48
N ASP A 141 2.90 -22.07 3.45
CA ASP A 141 3.86 -23.19 3.39
C ASP A 141 4.96 -23.00 4.44
N VAL A 142 4.83 -23.72 5.56
CA VAL A 142 5.78 -23.67 6.67
C VAL A 142 7.19 -24.12 6.27
N LYS A 143 7.31 -25.10 5.38
CA LYS A 143 8.62 -25.60 4.96
C LYS A 143 9.33 -24.52 4.16
N HIS A 144 8.64 -23.94 3.16
CA HIS A 144 9.16 -22.83 2.37
C HIS A 144 9.49 -21.60 3.23
N PHE A 145 8.64 -21.26 4.20
CA PHE A 145 8.87 -20.16 5.13
C PHE A 145 10.16 -20.35 5.95
N ILE A 146 10.40 -21.55 6.47
CA ILE A 146 11.64 -21.86 7.22
C ILE A 146 12.86 -21.87 6.28
N ASP A 147 12.74 -22.52 5.12
CA ASP A 147 13.87 -22.71 4.20
C ASP A 147 14.32 -21.41 3.54
N SER A 148 13.40 -20.51 3.18
CA SER A 148 13.69 -19.22 2.54
C SER A 148 14.29 -18.16 3.48
N LEU A 149 14.22 -18.39 4.80
CA LEU A 149 14.73 -17.48 5.83
C LEU A 149 15.90 -18.07 6.63
N ARG A 150 16.39 -19.27 6.25
CA ARG A 150 17.43 -20.03 6.98
C ARG A 150 18.74 -19.29 7.18
N ASP A 151 19.08 -18.37 6.28
CA ASP A 151 20.26 -17.51 6.31
C ASP A 151 20.05 -16.27 7.21
N GLU A 152 18.81 -15.82 7.34
CA GLU A 152 18.44 -14.65 8.15
C GLU A 152 18.11 -15.00 9.61
N VAL A 153 17.25 -15.98 9.84
CA VAL A 153 16.75 -16.28 11.19
C VAL A 153 16.53 -17.78 11.35
N ARG A 154 16.88 -18.32 12.53
CA ARG A 154 16.52 -19.69 12.85
C ARG A 154 15.05 -19.75 13.23
N ILE A 155 14.29 -20.56 12.50
CA ILE A 155 12.86 -20.77 12.74
C ILE A 155 12.61 -22.22 13.11
N VAL A 156 11.81 -22.46 14.14
CA VAL A 156 11.38 -23.80 14.58
C VAL A 156 9.87 -23.90 14.60
N ARG A 157 9.32 -25.06 14.25
CA ARG A 157 7.87 -25.30 14.25
C ARG A 157 7.25 -25.20 15.64
N ARG A 158 7.95 -25.68 16.66
CA ARG A 158 7.47 -25.76 18.04
C ARG A 158 8.63 -25.53 19.01
N LEU A 159 8.30 -25.06 20.21
CA LEU A 159 9.26 -24.93 21.29
C LEU A 159 9.85 -26.31 21.68
N PRO A 160 11.15 -26.38 22.04
CA PRO A 160 11.73 -27.57 22.65
C PRO A 160 10.91 -28.07 23.84
N LYS A 161 10.79 -29.39 24.01
CA LYS A 161 9.96 -30.03 25.06
C LYS A 161 10.24 -29.49 26.46
N ARG A 162 11.49 -29.14 26.78
CA ARG A 162 11.90 -28.56 28.09
C ARG A 162 11.19 -27.25 28.45
N PHE A 163 10.64 -26.51 27.48
CA PHE A 163 9.90 -25.28 27.70
C PHE A 163 8.38 -25.48 27.68
N ASN A 164 7.92 -26.72 27.82
CA ASN A 164 6.50 -27.05 27.89
C ASN A 164 5.96 -26.82 29.32
N ARG A 165 4.74 -26.28 29.41
CA ARG A 165 4.00 -26.07 30.67
C ARG A 165 3.85 -27.35 31.50
N LYS A 166 3.79 -28.52 30.86
CA LYS A 166 3.77 -29.84 31.54
C LYS A 166 5.01 -30.07 32.41
N TYR A 167 6.15 -29.46 32.09
CA TYR A 167 7.37 -29.52 32.89
C TYR A 167 7.53 -28.30 33.82
N GLY A 168 6.45 -27.58 34.12
CA GLY A 168 6.44 -26.43 35.02
C GLY A 168 6.99 -25.13 34.42
N TYR A 169 7.34 -25.09 33.14
CA TYR A 169 7.83 -23.87 32.50
C TYR A 169 6.69 -22.89 32.21
N ARG A 170 6.78 -21.67 32.73
CA ARG A 170 5.84 -20.59 32.48
C ARG A 170 6.46 -19.60 31.49
N VAL A 171 5.88 -19.50 30.30
CA VAL A 171 6.30 -18.53 29.29
C VAL A 171 5.93 -17.13 29.77
N PHE A 172 6.86 -16.19 29.60
CA PHE A 172 6.59 -14.78 29.90
C PHE A 172 5.90 -14.13 28.69
N GLU A 173 4.68 -13.66 28.91
CA GLU A 173 3.83 -13.05 27.88
C GLU A 173 3.82 -11.52 28.02
N MET A 174 4.01 -10.81 26.92
CA MET A 174 3.91 -9.35 26.89
C MET A 174 3.58 -8.81 25.50
N PRO A 175 2.79 -7.73 25.36
CA PRO A 175 2.71 -7.01 24.10
C PRO A 175 3.89 -6.03 23.97
N PRO A 176 4.62 -6.01 22.83
CA PRO A 176 5.58 -4.95 22.56
C PRO A 176 4.90 -3.59 22.45
N VAL A 177 5.66 -2.50 22.65
CA VAL A 177 5.16 -1.14 22.45
C VAL A 177 4.96 -0.88 20.95
N SER A 178 3.82 -0.31 20.56
CA SER A 178 3.49 0.00 19.16
C SER A 178 4.50 0.96 18.54
N TRP A 179 4.81 0.77 17.25
CA TRP A 179 5.68 1.64 16.47
C TRP A 179 7.08 1.85 17.07
N SER A 180 7.63 0.84 17.73
CA SER A 180 8.91 0.94 18.42
C SER A 180 10.10 0.90 17.45
N GLN A 181 11.14 1.68 17.76
CA GLN A 181 12.42 1.68 17.04
C GLN A 181 13.33 0.52 17.47
N GLU A 182 14.40 0.27 16.72
CA GLU A 182 15.39 -0.78 17.03
C GLU A 182 15.94 -0.67 18.46
N LYS A 183 16.19 0.56 18.93
CA LYS A 183 16.71 0.84 20.28
C LYS A 183 15.83 0.25 21.38
N TYR A 184 14.50 0.28 21.24
CA TYR A 184 13.59 -0.33 22.20
C TYR A 184 13.83 -1.84 22.30
N TYR A 185 13.94 -2.52 21.17
CA TYR A 185 14.19 -3.95 21.14
C TYR A 185 15.56 -4.31 21.71
N LEU A 186 16.61 -3.56 21.33
CA LEU A 186 17.97 -3.81 21.79
C LEU A 186 18.15 -3.52 23.29
N GLN A 187 17.53 -2.45 23.81
CA GLN A 187 17.78 -1.99 25.18
C GLN A 187 16.76 -2.47 26.19
N GLN A 188 15.52 -2.76 25.78
CA GLN A 188 14.45 -3.17 26.70
C GLN A 188 14.06 -4.62 26.52
N ILE A 189 13.98 -5.13 25.28
CA ILE A 189 13.53 -6.50 25.02
C ILE A 189 14.68 -7.49 25.15
N LEU A 190 15.84 -7.23 24.53
CA LEU A 190 16.98 -8.15 24.54
C LEU A 190 17.41 -8.54 25.96
N PRO A 191 17.51 -7.61 26.95
CA PRO A 191 17.89 -7.99 28.30
C PRO A 191 16.91 -8.95 28.97
N LEU A 192 15.63 -8.99 28.57
CA LEU A 192 14.67 -9.95 29.12
C LEU A 192 15.06 -11.40 28.80
N PHE A 193 15.74 -11.64 27.68
CA PHE A 193 16.19 -12.99 27.30
C PHE A 193 17.34 -13.54 28.15
N SER A 194 18.02 -12.67 28.92
CA SER A 194 18.97 -13.12 29.94
C SER A 194 18.27 -13.86 31.09
N LYS A 195 17.06 -13.42 31.45
CA LYS A 195 16.24 -13.96 32.55
C LYS A 195 15.26 -15.02 32.06
N GLN A 196 14.63 -14.78 30.92
CA GLN A 196 13.57 -15.62 30.35
C GLN A 196 14.06 -16.23 29.03
N LYS A 197 14.22 -17.55 28.97
CA LYS A 197 14.64 -18.21 27.72
C LYS A 197 13.59 -18.21 26.62
N VAL A 198 12.32 -17.97 26.97
CA VAL A 198 11.21 -17.84 26.02
C VAL A 198 10.39 -16.60 26.37
N LEU A 199 10.21 -15.72 25.39
CA LEU A 199 9.23 -14.64 25.45
C LEU A 199 8.12 -14.90 24.44
N HIS A 200 6.88 -14.59 24.82
CA HIS A 200 5.73 -14.64 23.94
C HIS A 200 5.13 -13.26 23.75
N PHE A 201 5.21 -12.75 22.52
CA PHE A 201 4.49 -11.55 22.13
C PHE A 201 3.06 -11.89 21.75
N ASN A 202 2.12 -11.57 22.65
CA ASN A 202 0.71 -11.95 22.52
C ASN A 202 -0.12 -10.97 21.66
N LYS A 203 0.44 -9.82 21.29
CA LYS A 203 -0.12 -8.86 20.32
C LYS A 203 1.01 -8.23 19.51
N THR A 204 1.04 -8.44 18.21
CA THR A 204 2.15 -8.04 17.34
C THR A 204 1.76 -7.11 16.19
N ASP A 205 0.53 -6.61 16.14
CA ASP A 205 0.10 -5.60 15.19
C ASP A 205 0.89 -4.29 15.32
N ALA A 206 1.51 -3.83 14.24
CA ALA A 206 2.21 -2.53 14.15
C ALA A 206 3.20 -2.25 15.31
N ARG A 207 4.09 -3.19 15.59
CA ARG A 207 5.04 -3.10 16.74
C ARG A 207 6.43 -2.62 16.36
N LEU A 208 6.85 -2.77 15.11
CA LEU A 208 8.10 -2.19 14.61
C LEU A 208 7.79 -0.91 13.84
N ALA A 209 8.60 0.13 14.04
CA ALA A 209 8.44 1.38 13.31
C ALA A 209 8.61 1.17 11.79
N ASN A 210 7.80 1.85 10.99
CA ASN A 210 7.95 1.80 9.52
C ASN A 210 9.18 2.55 9.03
N ASN A 211 9.55 3.63 9.71
CA ASN A 211 10.66 4.51 9.34
C ASN A 211 11.68 4.57 10.48
N GLY A 212 12.93 4.90 10.16
CA GLY A 212 14.00 5.02 11.16
C GLY A 212 14.61 3.70 11.62
N ILE A 213 14.29 2.60 10.93
CA ILE A 213 14.98 1.31 11.05
C ILE A 213 15.98 1.14 9.89
N SER A 214 17.01 0.33 10.13
CA SER A 214 18.07 0.02 9.18
C SER A 214 17.56 -0.59 7.88
N ILE A 215 18.26 -0.30 6.79
CA ILE A 215 17.92 -0.81 5.45
C ILE A 215 17.94 -2.34 5.40
N ASP A 216 18.82 -2.98 6.17
CA ASP A 216 18.91 -4.43 6.19
C ASP A 216 17.68 -5.06 6.86
N LEU A 217 17.15 -4.46 7.93
CA LEU A 217 15.86 -4.92 8.49
C LEU A 217 14.70 -4.69 7.54
N GLN A 218 14.69 -3.58 6.77
CA GLN A 218 13.66 -3.37 5.74
C GLN A 218 13.74 -4.43 4.64
N LYS A 219 14.95 -4.81 4.19
CA LYS A 219 15.15 -5.90 3.23
C LYS A 219 14.64 -7.22 3.78
N VAL A 220 14.87 -7.52 5.06
CA VAL A 220 14.32 -8.70 5.72
C VAL A 220 12.78 -8.67 5.74
N ARG A 221 12.15 -7.56 6.14
CA ARG A 221 10.67 -7.40 6.09
C ARG A 221 10.14 -7.65 4.68
N CYS A 222 10.79 -7.09 3.67
CA CYS A 222 10.44 -7.25 2.26
C CYS A 222 10.55 -8.72 1.81
N ARG A 223 11.69 -9.38 2.09
CA ARG A 223 11.88 -10.81 1.81
C ARG A 223 10.80 -11.66 2.47
N VAL A 224 10.47 -11.39 3.72
CA VAL A 224 9.41 -12.13 4.42
C VAL A 224 8.06 -11.95 3.73
N ASN A 225 7.70 -10.70 3.44
CA ASN A 225 6.40 -10.33 2.88
C ASN A 225 6.16 -10.88 1.47
N PHE A 226 7.18 -10.87 0.62
CA PHE A 226 7.04 -11.16 -0.80
C PHE A 226 7.64 -12.50 -1.24
N GLN A 227 8.53 -13.11 -0.44
CA GLN A 227 9.18 -14.37 -0.79
C GLN A 227 8.86 -15.48 0.22
N ALA A 228 8.96 -15.21 1.53
CA ALA A 228 8.83 -16.28 2.53
C ALA A 228 7.38 -16.65 2.86
N LEU A 229 6.48 -15.66 2.90
CA LEU A 229 5.04 -15.86 3.15
C LEU A 229 4.33 -16.31 1.86
N LYS A 230 4.64 -17.54 1.47
CA LYS A 230 4.04 -18.22 0.33
C LYS A 230 2.82 -19.01 0.80
N PHE A 231 1.71 -18.92 0.06
CA PHE A 231 0.53 -19.72 0.38
C PHE A 231 0.80 -21.22 0.24
N THR A 232 -0.04 -22.05 0.86
CA THR A 232 0.03 -23.51 0.69
C THR A 232 -0.17 -23.90 -0.79
N PRO A 233 0.40 -25.04 -1.24
CA PRO A 233 0.23 -25.52 -2.61
C PRO A 233 -1.24 -25.64 -3.04
N GLU A 234 -2.13 -26.00 -2.11
CA GLU A 234 -3.56 -26.13 -2.34
C GLU A 234 -4.20 -24.77 -2.69
N ILE A 235 -3.90 -23.72 -1.92
CA ILE A 235 -4.38 -22.36 -2.15
C ILE A 235 -3.79 -21.81 -3.46
N GLU A 236 -2.49 -22.00 -3.70
CA GLU A 236 -1.86 -21.56 -4.96
C GLU A 236 -2.47 -22.26 -6.18
N SER A 237 -2.66 -23.58 -6.10
CA SER A 237 -3.27 -24.38 -7.18
C SER A 237 -4.70 -23.91 -7.49
N LEU A 238 -5.49 -23.63 -6.46
CA LEU A 238 -6.82 -23.05 -6.64
C LEU A 238 -6.75 -21.66 -7.30
N GLY A 239 -5.86 -20.80 -6.83
CA GLY A 239 -5.63 -19.47 -7.42
C GLY A 239 -5.24 -19.55 -8.91
N TYR A 240 -4.29 -20.42 -9.26
CA TYR A 240 -3.90 -20.65 -10.65
C TYR A 240 -5.04 -21.17 -11.50
N LYS A 241 -5.86 -22.10 -10.97
CA LYS A 241 -7.04 -22.60 -11.67
C LYS A 241 -8.06 -21.49 -11.94
N LEU A 242 -8.32 -20.63 -10.95
CA LEU A 242 -9.22 -19.48 -11.10
C LEU A 242 -8.71 -18.51 -12.17
N VAL A 243 -7.44 -18.13 -12.10
CA VAL A 243 -6.82 -17.23 -13.09
C VAL A 243 -6.89 -17.84 -14.49
N ARG A 244 -6.62 -19.15 -14.64
CA ARG A 244 -6.71 -19.83 -15.93
C ARG A 244 -8.13 -19.77 -16.51
N ILE A 245 -9.16 -20.05 -15.70
CA ILE A 245 -10.56 -19.96 -16.13
C ILE A 245 -10.91 -18.54 -16.58
N LEU A 246 -10.42 -17.52 -15.87
CA LEU A 246 -10.64 -16.11 -16.23
C LEU A 246 -9.96 -15.77 -17.56
N GLN A 247 -8.72 -16.22 -17.77
CA GLN A 247 -7.93 -15.97 -18.98
C GLN A 247 -8.45 -16.72 -20.21
N GLU A 248 -9.02 -17.92 -20.04
CA GLU A 248 -9.68 -18.67 -21.13
C GLU A 248 -10.86 -17.89 -21.76
N ARG A 249 -11.46 -16.97 -21.01
CA ARG A 249 -12.55 -16.08 -21.48
C ARG A 249 -12.06 -14.77 -22.08
N GLY A 250 -10.77 -14.45 -21.94
CA GLY A 250 -10.12 -13.24 -22.43
C GLY A 250 -9.39 -12.44 -21.34
N PRO A 251 -8.81 -11.28 -21.70
CA PRO A 251 -8.23 -10.36 -20.74
C PRO A 251 -9.28 -9.90 -19.72
N PHE A 252 -8.87 -9.73 -18.46
CA PHE A 252 -9.76 -9.31 -17.39
C PHE A 252 -9.08 -8.32 -16.43
N VAL A 253 -9.90 -7.52 -15.74
CA VAL A 253 -9.49 -6.64 -14.66
C VAL A 253 -9.81 -7.30 -13.32
N ALA A 254 -8.81 -7.42 -12.45
CA ALA A 254 -9.04 -7.82 -11.06
C ALA A 254 -9.33 -6.59 -10.20
N LEU A 255 -10.54 -6.52 -9.64
CA LEU A 255 -11.02 -5.41 -8.83
C LEU A 255 -11.18 -5.85 -7.38
N HIS A 256 -10.34 -5.32 -6.50
CA HIS A 256 -10.50 -5.49 -5.06
C HIS A 256 -11.43 -4.40 -4.51
N LEU A 257 -12.68 -4.78 -4.21
CA LEU A 257 -13.74 -3.84 -3.82
C LEU A 257 -14.04 -3.92 -2.32
N ARG A 258 -13.37 -3.09 -1.52
CA ARG A 258 -13.50 -3.08 -0.05
C ARG A 258 -14.70 -2.26 0.45
N TYR A 259 -15.90 -2.64 0.02
CA TYR A 259 -17.16 -1.99 0.40
C TYR A 259 -18.01 -2.89 1.32
N GLU A 260 -17.37 -3.64 2.21
CA GLU A 260 -18.03 -4.49 3.20
C GLU A 260 -18.55 -3.69 4.41
N MET A 261 -19.55 -4.24 5.10
CA MET A 261 -20.19 -3.58 6.24
C MET A 261 -19.21 -3.22 7.37
N ASP A 262 -18.26 -4.11 7.68
CA ASP A 262 -17.24 -3.90 8.71
C ASP A 262 -16.31 -2.74 8.32
N MET A 263 -15.85 -2.72 7.07
CA MET A 263 -15.01 -1.66 6.52
C MET A 263 -15.70 -0.29 6.64
N LEU A 264 -16.96 -0.18 6.20
CA LEU A 264 -17.71 1.08 6.26
C LEU A 264 -17.99 1.52 7.70
N ALA A 265 -18.38 0.58 8.56
CA ALA A 265 -18.68 0.86 9.96
C ALA A 265 -17.45 1.38 10.71
N PHE A 266 -16.32 0.68 10.60
CA PHE A 266 -15.11 0.98 11.36
C PHE A 266 -14.35 2.20 10.85
N LEU A 267 -14.42 2.50 9.54
CA LEU A 267 -13.91 3.75 8.97
C LEU A 267 -14.87 4.94 9.17
N GLY A 268 -16.14 4.68 9.48
CA GLY A 268 -17.16 5.74 9.58
C GLY A 268 -17.52 6.34 8.22
N CYS A 269 -17.45 5.55 7.15
CA CYS A 269 -17.70 5.99 5.78
C CYS A 269 -19.15 5.70 5.39
N THR A 270 -19.98 6.73 5.33
CA THR A 270 -21.43 6.62 5.06
C THR A 270 -21.84 7.34 3.77
N HIS A 271 -20.88 7.69 2.92
CA HIS A 271 -21.18 8.25 1.60
C HIS A 271 -21.95 7.23 0.74
N GLY A 272 -23.05 7.67 0.13
CA GLY A 272 -23.96 6.81 -0.61
C GLY A 272 -24.90 5.95 0.25
N CYS A 273 -24.78 6.00 1.58
CA CYS A 273 -25.67 5.28 2.50
C CYS A 273 -26.96 6.07 2.78
N THR A 274 -28.07 5.37 3.06
CA THR A 274 -29.27 5.97 3.65
C THR A 274 -29.03 6.38 5.11
N LYS A 275 -29.98 7.10 5.72
CA LYS A 275 -29.89 7.47 7.14
C LYS A 275 -29.93 6.22 8.03
N GLU A 276 -30.72 5.23 7.63
CA GLU A 276 -30.89 3.96 8.32
C GLU A 276 -29.61 3.12 8.24
N GLU A 277 -29.04 2.99 7.03
CA GLU A 277 -27.76 2.32 6.79
C GLU A 277 -26.64 2.98 7.63
N ALA A 278 -26.54 4.31 7.61
CA ALA A 278 -25.56 5.03 8.41
C ALA A 278 -25.72 4.79 9.92
N LYS A 279 -26.96 4.68 10.41
CA LYS A 279 -27.26 4.39 11.82
C LYS A 279 -26.87 2.96 12.20
N GLU A 280 -27.12 2.00 11.32
CA GLU A 280 -26.71 0.61 11.48
C GLU A 280 -25.18 0.50 11.58
N LEU A 281 -24.45 1.09 10.63
CA LEU A 281 -22.99 1.12 10.63
C LEU A 281 -22.44 1.77 11.91
N LYS A 282 -23.07 2.86 12.39
CA LYS A 282 -22.71 3.46 13.69
C LYS A 282 -22.96 2.47 14.83
N ARG A 283 -24.11 1.80 14.88
CA ARG A 283 -24.41 0.79 15.93
C ARG A 283 -23.37 -0.33 15.95
N LEU A 284 -23.02 -0.86 14.77
CA LEU A 284 -22.02 -1.92 14.64
C LEU A 284 -20.67 -1.48 15.22
N ARG A 285 -20.19 -0.29 14.86
CA ARG A 285 -18.92 0.24 15.39
C ARG A 285 -18.90 0.38 16.91
N TYR A 286 -20.04 0.74 17.52
CA TYR A 286 -20.15 0.87 18.99
C TYR A 286 -20.24 -0.49 19.70
N ALA A 287 -20.77 -1.52 19.03
CA ALA A 287 -20.89 -2.86 19.59
C ALA A 287 -19.55 -3.55 19.87
N TYR A 288 -18.44 -3.05 19.30
CA TYR A 288 -17.09 -3.62 19.47
C TYR A 288 -16.19 -2.76 20.38
N PRO A 289 -16.08 -3.02 21.70
CA PRO A 289 -15.46 -2.10 22.66
C PRO A 289 -13.98 -1.78 22.39
N TRP A 290 -13.23 -2.75 21.85
CA TRP A 290 -11.80 -2.59 21.59
C TRP A 290 -11.46 -1.69 20.39
N TRP A 291 -12.46 -1.31 19.58
CA TRP A 291 -12.25 -0.37 18.49
C TRP A 291 -12.13 1.06 19.04
N ARG A 292 -10.95 1.67 18.92
CA ARG A 292 -10.60 2.92 19.63
C ARG A 292 -11.43 4.13 19.20
N GLU A 293 -11.61 4.32 17.89
CA GLU A 293 -12.22 5.54 17.37
C GLU A 293 -13.73 5.35 17.13
N LYS A 294 -14.55 6.08 17.90
CA LYS A 294 -16.02 5.89 17.96
C LYS A 294 -16.83 7.04 17.37
N GLU A 295 -16.35 8.26 17.43
CA GLU A 295 -16.99 9.40 16.77
C GLU A 295 -16.14 9.79 15.57
N ILE A 296 -16.72 9.68 14.37
CA ILE A 296 -16.02 9.93 13.11
C ILE A 296 -16.94 10.77 12.24
N VAL A 297 -16.42 11.89 11.72
CA VAL A 297 -17.11 12.74 10.76
C VAL A 297 -16.87 12.18 9.37
N SER A 298 -17.87 11.52 8.79
CA SER A 298 -17.72 10.78 7.53
C SER A 298 -17.19 11.63 6.37
N LYS A 299 -17.68 12.88 6.24
CA LYS A 299 -17.25 13.80 5.17
C LYS A 299 -15.77 14.14 5.26
N GLU A 300 -15.26 14.38 6.46
CA GLU A 300 -13.86 14.71 6.69
C GLU A 300 -12.96 13.50 6.44
N ARG A 301 -13.37 12.31 6.93
CA ARG A 301 -12.66 11.06 6.66
C ARG A 301 -12.53 10.81 5.16
N ARG A 302 -13.62 11.07 4.42
CA ARG A 302 -13.64 10.94 2.96
C ARG A 302 -12.72 11.94 2.27
N SER A 303 -12.72 13.22 2.68
CA SER A 303 -11.84 14.23 2.08
C SER A 303 -10.35 13.94 2.30
N GLN A 304 -10.02 13.16 3.34
CA GLN A 304 -8.66 12.68 3.59
C GLN A 304 -8.27 11.46 2.74
N GLY A 305 -9.17 10.93 1.91
CA GLY A 305 -8.92 9.72 1.11
C GLY A 305 -8.95 8.42 1.92
N LEU A 306 -9.52 8.44 3.13
CA LEU A 306 -9.54 7.28 4.04
C LEU A 306 -10.83 6.45 3.94
N CYS A 307 -11.68 6.73 2.96
CA CYS A 307 -12.88 5.96 2.67
C CYS A 307 -12.73 5.15 1.38
N PRO A 308 -13.30 3.94 1.31
CA PRO A 308 -13.37 3.20 0.06
C PRO A 308 -14.25 3.96 -0.96
N LEU A 309 -13.97 3.69 -2.23
CA LEU A 309 -14.85 4.10 -3.32
C LEU A 309 -16.17 3.36 -3.22
N THR A 310 -17.28 4.03 -3.54
CA THR A 310 -18.54 3.30 -3.74
C THR A 310 -18.50 2.51 -5.05
N PRO A 311 -19.35 1.48 -5.23
CA PRO A 311 -19.40 0.77 -6.51
C PRO A 311 -19.76 1.66 -7.70
N GLU A 312 -20.57 2.69 -7.49
CA GLU A 312 -20.91 3.70 -8.50
C GLU A 312 -19.67 4.53 -8.90
N GLU A 313 -18.87 4.98 -7.93
CA GLU A 313 -17.63 5.71 -8.18
C GLU A 313 -16.58 4.84 -8.86
N THR A 314 -16.54 3.56 -8.47
CA THR A 314 -15.66 2.57 -9.09
C THR A 314 -16.00 2.40 -10.58
N ALA A 315 -17.29 2.36 -10.94
CA ALA A 315 -17.71 2.30 -12.34
C ALA A 315 -17.25 3.53 -13.14
N LEU A 316 -17.38 4.73 -12.55
CA LEU A 316 -16.93 5.98 -13.18
C LEU A 316 -15.41 6.02 -13.38
N ILE A 317 -14.65 5.57 -12.39
CA ILE A 317 -13.19 5.53 -12.48
C ILE A 317 -12.73 4.54 -13.55
N LEU A 318 -13.33 3.35 -13.61
CA LEU A 318 -13.00 2.38 -14.64
C LEU A 318 -13.29 2.92 -16.05
N LEU A 319 -14.42 3.62 -16.22
CA LEU A 319 -14.76 4.26 -17.49
C LEU A 319 -13.74 5.34 -17.87
N ALA A 320 -13.35 6.17 -16.90
CA ALA A 320 -12.36 7.23 -17.11
C ALA A 320 -10.96 6.68 -17.44
N LEU A 321 -10.62 5.47 -16.97
CA LEU A 321 -9.38 4.76 -17.30
C LEU A 321 -9.42 4.11 -18.70
N GLY A 322 -10.55 4.18 -19.41
CA GLY A 322 -10.69 3.65 -20.76
C GLY A 322 -11.18 2.20 -20.83
N PHE A 323 -11.66 1.62 -19.73
CA PHE A 323 -12.30 0.31 -19.77
C PHE A 323 -13.71 0.42 -20.35
N ASP A 324 -13.95 -0.33 -21.42
CA ASP A 324 -15.24 -0.39 -22.10
C ASP A 324 -16.21 -1.40 -21.45
N LYS A 325 -17.46 -1.37 -21.93
CA LYS A 325 -18.54 -2.24 -21.44
C LYS A 325 -18.25 -3.75 -21.61
N ASP A 326 -17.39 -4.12 -22.55
CA ASP A 326 -17.05 -5.52 -22.83
C ASP A 326 -15.89 -6.04 -21.95
N THR A 327 -15.28 -5.16 -21.16
CA THR A 327 -14.23 -5.52 -20.21
C THR A 327 -14.75 -6.54 -19.19
N GLN A 328 -14.09 -7.69 -19.12
CA GLN A 328 -14.33 -8.69 -18.08
C GLN A 328 -13.73 -8.19 -16.75
N ILE A 329 -14.52 -8.24 -15.68
CA ILE A 329 -14.09 -7.81 -14.35
C ILE A 329 -14.27 -8.95 -13.37
N TYR A 330 -13.19 -9.34 -12.69
CA TYR A 330 -13.24 -10.22 -11.54
C TYR A 330 -13.27 -9.38 -10.25
N ILE A 331 -14.33 -9.52 -9.47
CA ILE A 331 -14.45 -8.83 -8.17
C ILE A 331 -13.92 -9.74 -7.06
N ALA A 332 -12.86 -9.30 -6.40
CA ALA A 332 -12.37 -9.87 -5.16
C ALA A 332 -12.88 -9.01 -3.99
N ALA A 333 -13.91 -9.47 -3.30
CA ALA A 333 -14.52 -8.76 -2.17
C ALA A 333 -15.24 -9.72 -1.24
N GLY A 334 -15.44 -9.30 0.02
CA GLY A 334 -16.48 -9.90 0.85
C GLY A 334 -17.88 -9.48 0.39
N GLU A 335 -18.88 -9.69 1.25
CA GLU A 335 -20.25 -9.24 0.97
C GLU A 335 -20.30 -7.70 0.90
N ILE A 336 -20.65 -7.20 -0.29
CA ILE A 336 -20.80 -5.76 -0.53
C ILE A 336 -22.02 -5.24 0.24
N TYR A 337 -21.82 -4.18 1.01
CA TYR A 337 -22.90 -3.59 1.80
C TYR A 337 -23.99 -2.97 0.90
N GLY A 338 -25.24 -3.42 1.10
CA GLY A 338 -26.36 -3.13 0.20
C GLY A 338 -26.47 -4.08 -1.01
N SER A 339 -25.61 -5.09 -1.07
CA SER A 339 -25.67 -6.26 -1.96
C SER A 339 -25.93 -5.88 -3.43
N GLU A 340 -26.86 -6.56 -4.09
CA GLU A 340 -27.22 -6.37 -5.50
C GLU A 340 -27.63 -4.94 -5.85
N ARG A 341 -28.37 -4.27 -4.95
CA ARG A 341 -28.78 -2.88 -5.15
C ARG A 341 -27.58 -1.96 -5.33
N ARG A 342 -26.52 -2.18 -4.53
CA ARG A 342 -25.31 -1.37 -4.57
C ARG A 342 -24.43 -1.70 -5.78
N LEU A 343 -24.40 -2.96 -6.21
CA LEU A 343 -23.63 -3.40 -7.38
C LEU A 343 -24.32 -3.11 -8.73
N ALA A 344 -25.60 -2.76 -8.74
CA ALA A 344 -26.40 -2.59 -9.94
C ALA A 344 -25.77 -1.65 -10.97
N VAL A 345 -25.26 -0.49 -10.54
CA VAL A 345 -24.61 0.50 -11.43
C VAL A 345 -23.34 -0.09 -12.05
N LEU A 346 -22.51 -0.74 -11.23
CA LEU A 346 -21.27 -1.34 -11.69
C LEU A 346 -21.53 -2.48 -12.71
N ARG A 347 -22.53 -3.33 -12.46
CA ARG A 347 -22.93 -4.40 -13.39
C ARG A 347 -23.59 -3.90 -14.66
N ALA A 348 -24.33 -2.79 -14.60
CA ALA A 348 -24.88 -2.15 -15.79
C ALA A 348 -23.78 -1.58 -16.69
N ALA A 349 -22.74 -0.99 -16.09
CA ALA A 349 -21.57 -0.49 -16.80
C ALA A 349 -20.69 -1.62 -17.35
N TYR A 350 -20.55 -2.72 -16.61
CA TYR A 350 -19.70 -3.87 -16.97
C TYR A 350 -20.46 -5.20 -16.78
N PRO A 351 -21.22 -5.66 -17.81
CA PRO A 351 -22.04 -6.87 -17.70
C PRO A 351 -21.23 -8.16 -17.52
N ARG A 352 -19.94 -8.17 -17.87
CA ARG A 352 -19.05 -9.34 -17.76
C ARG A 352 -18.34 -9.40 -16.40
N ILE A 353 -19.05 -9.02 -15.34
CA ILE A 353 -18.57 -9.17 -13.97
C ILE A 353 -18.70 -10.62 -13.50
N VAL A 354 -17.66 -11.11 -12.84
CA VAL A 354 -17.63 -12.43 -12.19
C VAL A 354 -17.13 -12.30 -10.76
N SER A 355 -17.78 -13.05 -9.86
CA SER A 355 -17.40 -13.23 -8.45
C SER A 355 -17.61 -14.72 -8.13
N TYR A 356 -16.67 -15.34 -7.42
CA TYR A 356 -16.71 -16.76 -7.05
C TYR A 356 -16.82 -16.94 -5.55
#